data_AF-I3RA21-F1
#
_entry.id   AF-I3RA21-F1
#
_cell.length_a   1.000
_cell.length_b   1.000
_cell.length_c   1.000
_cell.angle_alpha   90.00
_cell.angle_beta   90.00
_cell.angle_gamma   90.00
#
_symmetry.space_group_name_H-M   'P 1'
#
loop_
_entity.id
_entity.type
_entity.pdbx_description
1 polymer ?
#
loop_
_entity_poly.entity_id
_entity_poly.type
_entity_poly.pdbx_seq_one_letter_code
_entity_poly.pdbx_strand_id
1 'polypeptide(L)' 'MFLAHARDNVVRVTESEAMENAFVAADAPVETFYSDTGGHEFHFSTWCVETVRPRTADFLEQVL' A
#
# COMPACT_ATOMS: atom_id res chain seq x y z
N MET A 1 4.27 5.63 -2.51
CA MET A 1 3.09 4.80 -2.28
C MET A 1 3.48 3.50 -1.58
N PHE A 2 2.77 3.12 -0.51
CA PHE A 2 2.82 1.80 0.12
C PHE A 2 1.46 1.10 0.06
N LEU A 3 1.49 -0.23 -0.06
CA LEU A 3 0.31 -1.09 0.03
C LEU A 3 0.45 -1.92 1.30
N ALA A 4 -0.49 -1.76 2.23
CA ALA A 4 -0.48 -2.41 3.53
C ALA A 4 -1.74 -3.27 3.71
N HIS A 5 -1.57 -4.48 4.19
CA HIS A 5 -2.65 -5.45 4.33
C HIS A 5 -2.77 -5.94 5.77
N ALA A 6 -3.98 -5.86 6.34
CA ALA A 6 -4.23 -6.34 7.69
C ALA A 6 -4.13 -7.88 7.82
N ARG A 7 -4.29 -8.62 6.71
CA ARG A 7 -4.24 -10.10 6.68
C ARG A 7 -3.03 -10.66 5.93
N ASP A 8 -2.03 -9.82 5.64
CA ASP A 8 -0.78 -10.31 5.07
C ASP A 8 0.00 -11.10 6.12
N ASN A 9 0.33 -12.34 5.76
CA ASN A 9 0.99 -13.32 6.61
C ASN A 9 2.51 -13.36 6.39
N VAL A 10 3.03 -12.54 5.49
CA VAL A 10 4.45 -12.40 5.14
C VAL A 10 4.97 -11.05 5.65
N VAL A 11 4.28 -9.96 5.31
CA VAL A 11 4.59 -8.60 5.77
C VAL A 11 3.50 -8.15 6.72
N ARG A 12 3.83 -7.93 7.98
CA ARG A 12 2.83 -7.52 8.97
C ARG A 12 2.47 -6.05 8.76
N VAL A 13 1.20 -5.70 8.94
CA VAL A 13 0.74 -4.29 8.81
C VAL A 13 1.55 -3.31 9.67
N THR A 14 2.03 -3.76 10.84
CA THR A 14 2.87 -2.95 11.74
C THR A 14 4.22 -2.56 11.13
N GLU A 15 4.72 -3.33 10.16
CA GLU A 15 5.96 -3.00 9.44
C GLU A 15 5.71 -1.87 8.43
N SER A 16 4.55 -1.85 7.78
CA SER A 16 4.11 -0.72 6.94
C SER A 16 3.86 0.54 7.77
N GLU A 17 3.21 0.41 8.94
CA GLU A 17 3.00 1.53 9.87
C GLU A 17 4.33 2.12 10.37
N ALA A 18 5.31 1.27 10.70
CA ALA A 18 6.63 1.72 11.11
C ALA A 18 7.33 2.51 9.99
N MET A 19 7.19 2.07 8.75
CA MET A 19 7.72 2.77 7.59
C MET A 19 7.02 4.12 7.38
N GLU A 20 5.69 4.15 7.37
CA GLU A 20 4.91 5.39 7.25
C GLU A 20 5.31 6.43 8.31
N ASN A 21 5.41 6.00 9.57
CA ASN A 21 5.88 6.86 10.66
C ASN A 21 7.28 7.43 10.43
N ALA A 22 8.19 6.65 9.81
CA ALA A 22 9.53 7.13 9.49
C ALA A 22 9.51 8.20 8.38
N PHE A 23 8.65 8.07 7.36
CA PHE A 23 8.48 9.11 6.34
C PHE A 23 7.88 10.39 6.94
N VAL A 24 6.84 10.25 7.77
CA VAL A 24 6.22 11.39 8.48
C VAL A 24 7.24 12.10 9.37
N ALA A 25 8.05 11.35 10.13
CA ALA A 25 9.09 11.92 10.98
C ALA A 25 10.20 12.63 10.18
N ALA A 26 10.41 12.23 8.93
CA ALA A 26 11.36 12.85 8.02
C ALA A 26 10.77 14.04 7.22
N ASP A 27 9.52 14.42 7.46
CA ASP A 27 8.78 15.40 6.65
C ASP A 27 8.78 15.04 5.14
N ALA A 28 8.81 13.73 4.85
CA ALA A 28 8.83 13.21 3.50
C ALA A 28 7.40 12.82 3.07
N PRO A 29 6.97 13.19 1.84
CA PRO A 29 5.65 12.83 1.36
C PRO A 29 5.52 11.32 1.23
N VAL A 30 4.48 10.77 1.83
CA VAL A 30 4.12 9.36 1.73
C VAL A 30 2.61 9.22 1.54
N GLU A 31 2.23 8.26 0.70
CA GLU A 31 0.84 7.86 0.52
C GLU A 31 0.74 6.37 0.81
N THR A 32 -0.12 5.99 1.75
CA THR A 32 -0.30 4.61 2.22
C THR A 32 -1.73 4.17 1.98
N PHE A 33 -1.90 2.99 1.39
CA PHE A 33 -3.21 2.37 1.18
C PHE A 33 -3.33 1.12 2.02
N TYR A 34 -4.32 1.13 2.91
CA TYR A 34 -4.64 0.00 3.76
C TYR A 34 -5.78 -0.82 3.16
N SER A 35 -5.67 -2.14 3.26
CA SER A 35 -6.77 -3.06 3.02
C SER A 35 -6.96 -4.02 4.17
N ASP A 36 -8.19 -4.09 4.62
CA ASP A 36 -8.75 -5.05 5.56
C ASP A 36 -9.20 -6.36 4.85
N THR A 37 -9.05 -6.40 3.52
CA THR A 37 -9.30 -7.56 2.66
C THR A 37 -8.05 -7.97 1.86
N GLY A 38 -7.85 -9.27 1.65
CA GLY A 38 -6.66 -9.80 0.95
C GLY A 38 -5.45 -10.04 1.86
N GLY A 39 -4.63 -11.03 1.51
CA GLY A 39 -3.34 -11.34 2.13
C GLY A 39 -2.19 -11.06 1.16
N HIS A 40 -1.00 -11.63 1.40
CA HIS A 40 0.19 -11.36 0.60
C HIS A 40 -0.01 -11.58 -0.90
N GLU A 41 -0.71 -12.66 -1.26
CA GLU A 41 -1.00 -13.03 -2.65
C GLU A 41 -2.34 -12.45 -3.12
N PHE A 42 -2.44 -11.11 -3.18
CA PHE A 42 -3.68 -10.43 -3.54
C PHE A 42 -3.82 -10.12 -5.05
N HIS A 43 -2.88 -10.52 -5.91
CA HIS A 43 -2.76 -10.08 -7.32
C HIS A 43 -4.00 -10.28 -8.21
N PHE A 44 -4.90 -11.20 -7.83
CA PHE A 44 -6.16 -11.49 -8.53
C PHE A 44 -7.41 -11.11 -7.72
N SER A 45 -7.24 -10.53 -6.53
CA SER A 45 -8.35 -10.04 -5.72
C SER A 45 -9.04 -8.86 -6.41
N THR A 46 -10.34 -8.72 -6.16
CA THR A 46 -11.13 -7.55 -6.57
C THR A 46 -10.43 -6.25 -6.15
N TRP A 47 -9.90 -6.19 -4.93
CA TRP A 47 -9.16 -5.04 -4.45
C TRP A 47 -7.90 -4.73 -5.27
N CYS A 48 -7.12 -5.73 -5.69
CA CYS A 48 -5.98 -5.49 -6.57
C CYS A 48 -6.41 -4.88 -7.91
N VAL A 49 -7.41 -5.50 -8.55
CA VAL A 49 -7.83 -5.14 -9.91
C VAL A 49 -8.53 -3.78 -9.93
N GLU A 50 -9.42 -3.53 -8.97
CA GLU A 50 -10.26 -2.33 -8.96
C GLU A 50 -9.67 -1.17 -8.16
N THR A 51 -8.76 -1.42 -7.21
CA THR A 51 -8.19 -0.37 -6.36
C THR A 51 -6.70 -0.15 -6.61
N VAL A 52 -5.89 -1.21 -6.48
CA VAL A 52 -4.42 -1.05 -6.52
C VAL A 52 -3.92 -0.69 -7.91
N ARG A 53 -4.33 -1.43 -8.95
CA ARG A 53 -3.82 -1.21 -10.31
C ARG A 53 -4.17 0.19 -10.84
N PRO A 54 -5.42 0.69 -10.75
CA PRO A 54 -5.75 2.04 -11.21
C PRO A 54 -4.97 3.11 -10.45
N ARG A 55 -4.95 3.04 -9.11
CA ARG A 55 -4.19 4.01 -8.29
C ARG A 55 -2.70 4.01 -8.57
N THR A 56 -2.12 2.82 -8.79
CA THR A 56 -0.70 2.71 -9.15
C THR A 56 -0.45 3.37 -10.50
N ALA A 57 -1.33 3.16 -11.49
CA ALA A 57 -1.22 3.81 -12.79
C ALA A 57 -1.35 5.34 -12.66
N ASP A 58 -2.39 5.83 -11.97
CA ASP A 58 -2.63 7.25 -11.75
C ASP A 58 -1.47 7.94 -11.02
N PHE A 59 -0.87 7.25 -10.03
CA PHE A 59 0.31 7.74 -9.32
C PHE A 59 1.51 7.83 -10.26
N LEU A 60 1.78 6.78 -11.06
CA LEU A 60 2.89 6.75 -11.99
C LEU A 60 2.77 7.84 -13.07
N GLU A 61 1.56 8.11 -13.58
CA GLU A 61 1.31 9.19 -14.54
C GLU A 61 1.58 10.60 -13.97
N GLN A 62 1.48 10.78 -12.66
CA GLN A 62 1.77 12.07 -12.02
C GLN A 62 3.26 12.31 -11.77
N VAL A 63 4.05 11.23 -11.63
CA VAL A 63 5.45 11.31 -11.19
C VAL A 63 6.47 10.97 -12.28
N LEU A 64 6.05 10.37 -13.40
CA LEU A 64 6.89 10.08 -14.57
C LEU A 64 6.63 11.08 -15.70
#